data_AF-A0A7C4WQ08-F1
#
_entry.id   AF-A0A7C4WQ08-F1
#
_cell.length_a   1.000
_cell.length_b   1.000
_cell.length_c   1.000
_cell.angle_alpha   90.00
_cell.angle_beta   90.00
_cell.angle_gamma   90.00
#
_symmetry.space_group_name_H-M   'P 1'
#
loop_
_entity.id
_entity.type
_entity.pdbx_description
1 polymer ?
#
loop_
_entity_poly.entity_id
_entity_poly.type
_entity_poly.pdbx_seq_one_letter_code
_entity_poly.pdbx_strand_id
1 'polypeptide(L)'
;MELNSEMWLERILEDESWRSGLTDEQAERLLQWALARAGPHPKETGEALRRALRRIRQAMQASREEAAMLLAEWAVPVPPEWMSWTIEERLSWMLQALSSWKP
;
A
#
# COMPACT_ATOMS: atom_id res chain seq x y z
N MET A 1 -10.21 -4.96 25.18
CA MET A 1 -10.42 -6.07 24.22
C MET A 1 -9.60 -5.76 22.98
N GLU A 2 -8.26 -5.73 23.11
CA GLU A 2 -7.32 -5.17 22.11
C GLU A 2 -6.46 -6.25 21.40
N LEU A 3 -6.53 -7.50 21.84
CA LEU A 3 -5.72 -8.63 21.37
C LEU A 3 -5.91 -9.04 19.89
N ASN A 4 -6.96 -8.57 19.21
CA ASN A 4 -7.26 -9.00 17.84
C ASN A 4 -6.54 -8.17 16.76
N SER A 5 -6.17 -6.93 17.06
CA SER A 5 -5.51 -6.03 16.10
C SER A 5 -4.02 -6.39 15.95
N GLU A 6 -3.36 -6.69 17.08
CA GLU A 6 -1.93 -7.03 17.14
C GLU A 6 -1.61 -8.37 16.47
N MET A 7 -2.35 -9.44 16.76
CA MET A 7 -2.16 -10.74 16.08
C MET A 7 -2.41 -10.67 14.56
N TRP A 8 -3.27 -9.75 14.12
CA TRP A 8 -3.54 -9.59 12.69
C TRP A 8 -2.41 -8.84 11.99
N LEU A 9 -1.86 -7.81 12.65
CA LEU A 9 -0.63 -7.16 12.21
C LEU A 9 0.50 -8.16 12.08
N GLU A 10 0.70 -9.00 13.08
CA GLU A 10 1.70 -10.09 13.03
C GLU A 10 1.48 -10.98 11.80
N ARG A 11 0.23 -11.36 11.46
CA ARG A 11 -0.07 -12.13 10.24
C ARG A 11 0.11 -11.39 8.92
N ILE A 12 -0.05 -10.07 8.88
CA ILE A 12 0.34 -9.26 7.70
C ILE A 12 1.86 -9.20 7.58
N LEU A 13 2.55 -9.05 8.72
CA LEU A 13 4.00 -8.98 8.80
C LEU A 13 4.65 -10.32 8.45
N GLU A 14 3.98 -11.45 8.72
CA GLU A 14 4.40 -12.79 8.27
C GLU A 14 4.47 -12.90 6.73
N ASP A 15 3.64 -12.15 6.01
CA ASP A 15 3.65 -12.11 4.55
C ASP A 15 4.58 -11.02 4.02
N GLU A 16 5.88 -11.26 4.12
CA GLU A 16 6.94 -10.30 3.76
C GLU A 16 7.00 -9.94 2.26
N SER A 17 6.13 -10.50 1.43
CA SER A 17 6.12 -10.22 -0.01
C SER A 17 5.83 -8.75 -0.34
N TRP A 18 5.08 -8.04 0.53
CA TRP A 18 4.76 -6.62 0.32
C TRP A 18 5.95 -5.69 0.62
N ARG A 19 6.89 -6.10 1.47
CA ARG A 19 8.10 -5.32 1.80
C ARG A 19 9.28 -5.56 0.84
N SER A 20 9.16 -6.55 -0.04
CA SER A 20 10.25 -6.93 -0.94
C SER A 20 10.67 -5.77 -1.86
N GLY A 21 11.96 -5.41 -1.82
CA GLY A 21 12.53 -4.32 -2.60
C GLY A 21 12.17 -2.92 -2.09
N LEU A 22 11.65 -2.80 -0.87
CA LEU A 22 11.48 -1.52 -0.16
C LEU A 22 12.63 -1.30 0.82
N THR A 23 12.97 -0.04 1.07
CA THR A 23 13.76 0.32 2.25
C THR A 23 12.91 0.18 3.52
N ASP A 24 13.56 0.14 4.69
CA ASP A 24 12.85 0.06 5.97
C ASP A 24 11.89 1.24 6.16
N GLU A 25 12.32 2.46 5.80
CA GLU A 25 11.49 3.67 5.87
C GLU A 25 10.26 3.58 4.94
N GLN A 26 10.43 3.06 3.72
CA GLN A 26 9.33 2.87 2.77
C GLN A 26 8.34 1.82 3.26
N ALA A 27 8.85 0.71 3.80
CA ALA A 27 8.03 -0.35 4.36
C ALA A 27 7.24 0.16 5.57
N GLU A 28 7.87 0.93 6.46
CA GLU A 28 7.22 1.54 7.61
C GLU A 28 6.10 2.49 7.20
N ARG A 29 6.35 3.40 6.24
CA ARG A 29 5.31 4.32 5.75
C ARG A 29 4.12 3.59 5.14
N LEU A 30 4.37 2.55 4.36
CA LEU A 30 3.33 1.73 3.74
C LEU A 30 2.53 0.95 4.81
N LEU A 31 3.19 0.45 5.85
CA LEU A 31 2.56 -0.21 6.99
C LEU A 31 1.68 0.76 7.80
N GLN A 32 2.18 1.95 8.11
CA GLN A 32 1.42 3.00 8.82
C GLN A 32 0.15 3.40 8.04
N TRP A 33 0.25 3.49 6.71
CA TRP A 33 -0.90 3.71 5.85
C TRP A 33 -1.93 2.57 5.94
N ALA A 34 -1.49 1.31 6.00
CA ALA A 34 -2.38 0.15 6.13
C ALA A 34 -3.08 0.14 7.49
N LEU A 35 -2.32 0.41 8.55
CA LEU A 35 -2.78 0.48 9.94
C LEU A 35 -3.91 1.48 10.13
N ALA A 36 -3.78 2.67 9.53
CA ALA A 36 -4.81 3.70 9.56
C ALA A 36 -6.14 3.26 8.91
N ARG A 37 -6.13 2.16 8.12
CA ARG A 37 -7.27 1.67 7.34
C ARG A 37 -7.80 0.31 7.79
N ALA A 38 -7.07 -0.42 8.64
CA ALA A 38 -7.52 -1.70 9.18
C ALA A 38 -8.89 -1.60 9.86
N GLY A 39 -9.17 -0.44 10.47
CA GLY A 39 -10.42 -0.20 11.18
C GLY A 39 -10.63 -1.19 12.33
N PRO A 40 -11.87 -1.32 12.85
CA PRO A 40 -12.16 -2.22 13.97
C PRO A 40 -12.31 -3.70 13.56
N HIS A 41 -12.34 -4.02 12.25
CA HIS A 41 -12.62 -5.37 11.74
C HIS A 41 -11.47 -5.93 10.87
N PRO A 42 -10.27 -6.14 11.44
CA PRO A 42 -9.07 -6.54 10.69
C PRO A 42 -9.20 -7.88 9.95
N LYS A 43 -10.05 -8.79 10.44
CA LYS A 43 -10.31 -10.08 9.76
C LYS A 43 -11.03 -9.92 8.42
N GLU A 44 -11.84 -8.88 8.28
CA GLU A 44 -12.63 -8.60 7.08
C GLU A 44 -11.84 -7.72 6.11
N THR A 45 -11.18 -6.70 6.63
CA THR A 45 -10.41 -5.73 5.83
C THR A 45 -9.04 -6.25 5.41
N GLY A 46 -8.56 -7.32 6.06
CA GLY A 46 -7.15 -7.63 6.01
C GLY A 46 -6.61 -8.20 4.71
N GLU A 47 -7.42 -8.98 4.01
CA GLU A 47 -7.06 -9.45 2.66
C GLU A 47 -7.08 -8.32 1.63
N ALA A 48 -8.01 -7.37 1.78
CA ALA A 48 -8.04 -6.17 0.95
C ALA A 48 -6.79 -5.31 1.19
N LEU A 49 -6.38 -5.15 2.45
CA LEU A 49 -5.16 -4.43 2.79
C LEU A 49 -3.90 -5.11 2.24
N ARG A 50 -3.73 -6.42 2.41
CA ARG A 50 -2.57 -7.13 1.82
C ARG A 50 -2.48 -6.95 0.30
N ARG A 51 -3.61 -7.07 -0.39
CA ARG A 51 -3.68 -6.82 -1.84
C ARG A 51 -3.32 -5.37 -2.18
N ALA A 52 -3.81 -4.41 -1.40
CA ALA A 52 -3.47 -3.01 -1.58
C ALA A 52 -1.97 -2.75 -1.38
N LEU A 53 -1.34 -3.29 -0.34
CA LEU A 53 0.10 -3.12 -0.09
C LEU A 53 0.94 -3.66 -1.24
N ARG A 54 0.64 -4.88 -1.71
CA ARG A 54 1.34 -5.49 -2.85
C ARG A 54 1.18 -4.66 -4.11
N ARG A 55 -0.04 -4.18 -4.38
CA ARG A 55 -0.35 -3.38 -5.57
C ARG A 55 0.32 -2.02 -5.55
N ILE A 56 0.33 -1.32 -4.41
CA ILE A 56 1.08 -0.07 -4.23
C ILE A 56 2.57 -0.33 -4.46
N ARG A 57 3.14 -1.37 -3.83
CA ARG A 57 4.55 -1.75 -4.00
C ARG A 57 4.92 -2.06 -5.46
N GLN A 58 4.07 -2.79 -6.17
CA GLN A 58 4.25 -3.07 -7.59
C GLN A 58 4.18 -1.78 -8.41
N ALA A 59 3.16 -0.94 -8.19
CA ALA A 59 2.95 0.27 -8.95
C ALA A 59 4.16 1.23 -8.85
N MET A 60 4.72 1.43 -7.65
CA MET A 60 5.90 2.31 -7.45
C MET A 60 7.08 1.96 -8.34
N GLN A 61 7.31 0.66 -8.53
CA GLN A 61 8.47 0.12 -9.24
C GLN A 61 8.19 -0.08 -10.73
N ALA A 62 6.94 0.03 -11.15
CA ALA A 62 6.50 -0.25 -12.50
C ALA A 62 6.70 0.94 -13.45
N SER A 63 6.58 0.64 -14.75
CA SER A 63 6.40 1.67 -15.77
C SER A 63 5.12 2.48 -15.53
N ARG A 64 4.97 3.61 -16.23
CA ARG A 64 3.77 4.45 -16.12
C ARG A 64 2.52 3.68 -16.54
N GLU A 65 2.60 2.93 -17.64
CA GLU A 65 1.49 2.16 -18.20
C GLU A 65 1.05 1.05 -17.23
N GLU A 66 2.01 0.31 -16.67
CA GLU A 66 1.73 -0.74 -15.68
C GLU A 66 1.19 -0.16 -14.37
N ALA A 67 1.75 0.94 -13.89
CA ALA A 67 1.22 1.65 -12.73
C ALA A 67 -0.23 2.10 -12.97
N ALA A 68 -0.56 2.58 -14.18
CA ALA A 68 -1.92 2.99 -14.51
C ALA A 68 -2.90 1.81 -14.48
N MET A 69 -2.49 0.63 -14.98
CA MET A 69 -3.31 -0.58 -14.88
C MET A 69 -3.51 -1.02 -13.42
N LEU A 70 -2.45 -0.96 -12.60
CA LEU A 70 -2.52 -1.35 -11.20
C LEU A 70 -3.42 -0.40 -10.39
N LEU A 71 -3.36 0.91 -10.64
CA LEU A 71 -4.11 1.91 -9.89
C LEU A 71 -5.53 2.18 -10.42
N ALA A 72 -5.89 1.63 -11.58
CA ALA A 72 -7.20 1.81 -12.19
C ALA A 72 -8.36 1.35 -11.28
N GLU A 73 -8.15 0.31 -10.47
CA GLU A 73 -9.15 -0.18 -9.51
C GLU A 73 -9.59 0.89 -8.49
N TRP A 74 -8.72 1.85 -8.19
CA TRP A 74 -8.98 2.96 -7.28
C TRP A 74 -9.31 4.27 -7.99
N ALA A 75 -9.47 4.24 -9.32
CA ALA A 75 -9.67 5.43 -10.16
C ALA A 75 -8.59 6.52 -9.94
N VAL A 76 -7.36 6.11 -9.60
CA VAL A 76 -6.24 7.01 -9.34
C VAL A 76 -5.44 7.21 -10.64
N PRO A 77 -5.46 8.41 -11.24
CA PRO A 77 -4.76 8.66 -12.51
C PRO A 77 -3.26 8.82 -12.29
N VAL A 78 -2.45 8.08 -13.05
CA VAL A 78 -0.99 8.17 -12.95
C VAL A 78 -0.47 9.45 -13.62
N PRO A 79 0.32 10.28 -12.91
CA PRO A 79 0.90 11.51 -13.44
C PRO A 79 1.79 11.29 -14.68
N PRO A 80 1.85 12.25 -15.62
CA PRO A 80 2.75 12.15 -16.78
C PRO A 80 4.24 12.11 -16.40
N GLU A 81 4.60 12.73 -15.27
CA GLU A 81 5.97 12.81 -14.76
C GLU A 81 6.43 11.54 -14.04
N TRP A 82 5.60 10.49 -13.98
CA TRP A 82 5.83 9.27 -13.19
C TRP A 82 7.25 8.72 -13.31
N MET A 83 7.75 8.62 -14.54
CA MET A 83 9.07 8.05 -14.81
C MET A 83 10.24 8.94 -14.37
N SER A 84 10.00 10.25 -14.19
CA SER A 84 11.00 11.19 -13.68
C SER A 84 11.10 11.20 -12.15
N TRP A 85 10.08 10.67 -11.46
CA TRP A 85 10.04 10.59 -10.00
C TRP A 85 10.85 9.41 -9.46
N THR A 86 11.46 9.63 -8.31
CA THR A 86 12.02 8.59 -7.45
C THR A 86 10.93 7.67 -6.91
N ILE A 87 11.33 6.49 -6.41
CA ILE A 87 10.40 5.56 -5.75
C ILE A 87 9.71 6.25 -4.56
N GLU A 88 10.44 7.09 -3.82
CA GLU A 88 9.91 7.77 -2.63
C GLU A 88 8.83 8.81 -2.97
N GLU A 89 9.02 9.56 -4.05
CA GLU A 89 8.01 10.51 -4.55
C GLU A 89 6.76 9.77 -5.03
N ARG A 90 6.93 8.66 -5.75
CA ARG A 90 5.82 7.80 -6.18
C ARG A 90 5.05 7.21 -5.00
N LEU A 91 5.75 6.74 -3.96
CA LEU A 91 5.14 6.26 -2.71
C LEU A 91 4.31 7.38 -2.09
N SER A 92 4.95 8.51 -1.82
CA SER A 92 4.33 9.65 -1.14
C SER A 92 3.07 10.13 -1.86
N TRP A 93 3.14 10.25 -3.19
CA TRP A 93 1.99 10.62 -4.01
C TRP A 93 0.86 9.58 -3.94
N MET A 94 1.16 8.28 -4.03
CA MET A 94 0.14 7.23 -3.96
C MET A 94 -0.54 7.16 -2.59
N LEU A 95 0.23 7.25 -1.51
CA LEU A 95 -0.35 7.25 -0.15
C LEU A 95 -1.30 8.44 0.05
N GLN A 96 -0.96 9.60 -0.55
CA GLN A 96 -1.81 10.79 -0.54
C GLN A 96 -3.06 10.60 -1.43
N ALA A 97 -2.91 10.08 -2.64
CA ALA A 97 -4.01 9.82 -3.57
C ALA A 97 -5.02 8.83 -3.00
N LEU A 98 -4.53 7.83 -2.25
CA LEU A 98 -5.34 6.81 -1.59
C LEU A 98 -5.70 7.19 -0.14
N SER A 99 -5.52 8.45 0.26
CA SER A 99 -5.78 8.93 1.63
C SER A 99 -7.21 8.64 2.11
N SER A 100 -8.18 8.67 1.20
CA SER A 100 -9.60 8.42 1.47
C SER A 100 -10.06 6.98 1.21
N TRP A 101 -9.22 6.14 0.60
CA TRP A 101 -9.58 4.74 0.30
C TRP A 101 -9.76 3.94 1.59
N LYS A 102 -10.81 3.10 1.61
CA LYS A 102 -11.12 2.17 2.70
C LYS A 102 -11.29 0.75 2.15
N PRO A 103 -10.70 -0.26 2.80
CA PRO A 103 -10.87 -1.67 2.46
C PRO A 103 -12.27 -2.21 2.73
#